data_AF-A0A183BBP2-F1
#
_entry.id   AF-A0A183BBP2-F1
#
_cell.length_a   1.000
_cell.length_b   1.000
_cell.length_c   1.000
_cell.angle_alpha   90.00
_cell.angle_beta   90.00
_cell.angle_gamma   90.00
#
_symmetry.space_group_name_H-M   'P 1'
#
loop_
_entity.id
_entity.type
_entity.pdbx_description
1 polymer ?
#
loop_
_entity_poly.entity_id
_entity_poly.type
_entity_poly.pdbx_seq_one_letter_code
_entity_poly.pdbx_strand_id
1 'polypeptide(L)'
;MSDSNQDKPLLVIGAGCGRTGTASLKRALEILLKRPCYHMFQMIDHHPDHPEKWIELDRQITESKRPGGSPVDIQLIRQLLHGYGAAVDFPAAAYYSYIMQAYPDAKVSCFQTRWVVIAVWWRQA
;
A
#
# COMPACT_ATOMS: atom_id res chain seq x y z
N MET A 1 3.63 -14.61 28.69
CA MET A 1 4.03 -13.41 27.92
C MET A 1 2.90 -13.10 26.95
N SER A 2 2.28 -11.93 27.07
CA SER A 2 1.18 -11.50 26.21
C SER A 2 1.73 -11.06 24.85
N ASP A 3 1.73 -11.94 23.86
CA ASP A 3 2.01 -11.54 22.48
C ASP A 3 0.85 -10.69 21.99
N SER A 4 1.09 -9.39 22.08
CA SER A 4 0.26 -8.33 21.55
C SER A 4 0.21 -8.46 20.03
N ASN A 5 -0.69 -9.33 19.54
CA ASN A 5 -1.19 -9.33 18.18
C ASN A 5 -2.05 -8.06 17.98
N GLN A 6 -1.39 -6.90 18.08
CA GLN A 6 -2.02 -5.65 17.72
C GLN A 6 -2.07 -5.59 16.20
N ASP A 7 -3.26 -5.41 15.66
CA ASP A 7 -3.47 -4.96 14.28
C ASP A 7 -2.67 -3.67 14.08
N LYS A 8 -1.43 -3.80 13.59
CA LYS A 8 -0.57 -2.64 13.40
C LYS A 8 -0.99 -1.98 12.08
N PRO A 9 -1.63 -0.80 12.08
CA PRO A 9 -2.18 -0.21 10.88
C PRO A 9 -1.05 0.24 9.94
N LEU A 10 -1.37 0.31 8.65
CA LEU A 10 -0.50 0.92 7.65
C LEU A 10 -0.41 2.43 7.92
N LEU A 11 0.80 2.99 7.96
CA LEU A 11 1.01 4.40 8.30
C LEU A 11 1.34 5.26 7.08
N VAL A 12 2.02 4.68 6.09
CA VAL A 12 2.50 5.40 4.90
C VAL A 12 2.18 4.62 3.63
N ILE A 13 1.62 5.31 2.65
CA ILE A 13 1.35 4.78 1.31
C ILE A 13 2.21 5.56 0.31
N GLY A 14 3.10 4.87 -0.38
CA GLY A 14 3.91 5.41 -1.46
C GLY A 14 3.20 5.25 -2.79
N ALA A 15 2.65 6.33 -3.33
CA ALA A 15 2.03 6.36 -4.67
C ALA A 15 3.05 6.64 -5.80
N GLY A 16 4.35 6.46 -5.53
CA GLY A 16 5.41 6.65 -6.52
C GLY A 16 5.48 5.49 -7.52
N CYS A 17 5.73 5.81 -8.79
CA CYS A 17 5.96 4.80 -9.83
C CYS A 17 7.27 4.03 -9.58
N GLY A 18 7.35 2.78 -10.05
CA GLY A 18 8.58 2.01 -9.98
C GLY A 18 9.76 2.75 -10.63
N ARG A 19 10.96 2.51 -10.12
CA ARG A 19 12.21 3.16 -10.56
C ARG A 19 12.36 4.66 -10.22
N THR A 20 11.50 5.23 -9.36
CA THR A 20 11.66 6.60 -8.83
C THR A 20 12.38 6.67 -7.48
N GLY A 21 13.16 5.63 -7.12
CA GLY A 21 13.85 5.53 -5.83
C GLY A 21 13.02 4.84 -4.73
N THR A 22 12.02 4.04 -5.11
CA THR A 22 11.15 3.26 -4.20
C THR A 22 11.92 2.36 -3.23
N ALA A 23 13.03 1.75 -3.69
CA ALA A 23 13.89 0.93 -2.82
C ALA A 23 14.62 1.73 -1.72
N SER A 24 15.09 2.94 -2.05
CA SER A 24 15.68 3.85 -1.05
C SER A 24 14.63 4.33 -0.07
N LEU A 25 13.43 4.65 -0.56
CA LEU A 25 12.30 5.03 0.28
C LEU A 25 11.86 3.91 1.22
N LYS A 26 11.77 2.66 0.72
CA LYS A 26 11.50 1.46 1.54
C LYS A 26 12.46 1.42 2.73
N ARG A 27 13.77 1.51 2.46
CA ARG A 27 14.80 1.45 3.52
C ARG A 27 14.67 2.59 4.52
N ALA A 28 14.42 3.81 4.05
CA ALA A 28 14.20 4.96 4.93
C ALA A 28 12.97 4.78 5.83
N LEU A 29 11.86 4.28 5.28
CA LEU A 29 10.63 4.02 6.03
C LEU A 29 10.80 2.88 7.04
N GLU A 30 11.56 1.83 6.69
CA GLU A 30 11.88 0.75 7.62
C GLU A 30 12.70 1.24 8.83
N ILE A 31 13.62 2.17 8.60
CA ILE A 31 14.41 2.81 9.68
C ILE A 31 13.52 3.71 10.54
N LEU A 32 12.70 4.56 9.92
CA LEU A 32 11.87 5.55 10.61
C LEU A 32 10.72 4.92 11.40
N LEU A 33 10.02 3.97 10.78
CA LEU A 33 8.84 3.32 11.37
C LEU A 33 9.20 2.10 12.22
N LYS A 34 10.45 1.60 12.13
CA LYS A 34 10.90 0.36 12.77
C LYS A 34 9.97 -0.83 12.46
N ARG A 35 9.43 -0.85 11.24
CA ARG A 35 8.42 -1.79 10.75
C ARG A 35 8.71 -2.13 9.29
N PRO A 36 8.34 -3.33 8.81
CA PRO A 36 8.58 -3.72 7.44
C PRO A 36 7.79 -2.83 6.47
N CYS A 37 8.35 -2.59 5.29
CA CYS A 37 7.70 -1.84 4.22
C CYS A 37 7.43 -2.76 3.02
N TYR A 38 6.15 -2.87 2.64
CA TYR A 38 5.71 -3.64 1.48
C TYR A 38 6.31 -3.04 0.20
N HIS A 39 6.87 -3.91 -0.65
CA HIS A 39 7.51 -3.54 -1.92
C HIS A 39 7.42 -4.73 -2.88
N MET A 40 7.50 -4.48 -4.20
CA MET A 40 7.50 -5.52 -5.23
C MET A 40 8.43 -6.70 -4.92
N PHE A 41 9.64 -6.45 -4.39
CA PHE A 41 10.60 -7.51 -4.07
C PHE A 41 10.09 -8.48 -2.99
N GLN A 42 9.33 -7.99 -2.00
CA GLN A 42 8.78 -8.88 -0.98
C GLN A 42 7.70 -9.81 -1.52
N MET A 43 6.98 -9.39 -2.57
CA MET A 43 6.06 -10.27 -3.27
C MET A 43 6.82 -11.43 -3.93
N ILE A 44 7.93 -11.12 -4.62
CA ILE A 44 8.73 -12.11 -5.33
C ILE A 44 9.45 -13.06 -4.35
N ASP A 45 10.01 -12.51 -3.27
CA ASP A 45 10.91 -13.26 -2.38
C ASP A 45 10.19 -13.99 -1.23
N HIS A 46 9.03 -13.51 -0.80
CA HIS A 46 8.39 -13.98 0.44
C HIS A 46 6.92 -14.35 0.30
N HIS A 47 6.23 -13.91 -0.75
CA HIS A 47 4.78 -14.07 -0.87
C HIS A 47 4.35 -14.49 -2.29
N PRO A 48 4.60 -15.74 -2.70
CA PRO A 48 4.24 -16.24 -4.02
C PRO A 48 2.73 -16.28 -4.27
N ASP A 49 1.90 -16.19 -3.22
CA ASP A 49 0.44 -16.13 -3.25
C ASP A 49 -0.12 -14.70 -3.46
N HIS A 50 0.69 -13.67 -3.20
CA HIS A 50 0.25 -12.28 -3.35
C HIS A 50 -0.07 -11.86 -4.80
N PRO A 51 0.66 -12.30 -5.85
CA PRO A 51 0.30 -11.99 -7.24
C PRO A 51 -1.14 -12.35 -7.57
N GLU A 52 -1.61 -13.54 -7.18
CA GLU A 52 -2.97 -14.00 -7.42
C GLU A 52 -4.01 -13.13 -6.70
N LYS A 53 -3.73 -12.76 -5.44
CA LYS A 53 -4.57 -11.86 -4.66
C LYS A 53 -4.65 -10.45 -5.25
N TRP A 54 -3.55 -9.93 -5.81
CA TRP A 54 -3.55 -8.64 -6.50
C TRP A 54 -4.33 -8.70 -7.82
N ILE A 55 -4.25 -9.80 -8.56
CA ILE A 55 -5.06 -10.04 -9.76
C ILE A 55 -6.55 -10.12 -9.40
N GLU A 56 -6.90 -10.78 -8.30
CA GLU A 56 -8.27 -10.85 -7.81
C GLU A 56 -8.80 -9.47 -7.41
N LEU A 57 -7.98 -8.66 -6.72
CA LEU A 57 -8.32 -7.28 -6.42
C LEU A 57 -8.57 -6.45 -7.69
N ASP A 58 -7.73 -6.61 -8.72
CA ASP A 58 -7.89 -5.92 -10.00
C ASP A 58 -9.20 -6.31 -10.71
N ARG A 59 -9.56 -7.60 -10.68
CA ARG A 59 -10.84 -8.10 -11.19
C ARG A 59 -12.02 -7.45 -10.46
N GLN A 60 -12.01 -7.45 -9.13
CA GLN A 60 -13.07 -6.85 -8.33
C GLN A 60 -13.21 -5.35 -8.59
N ILE A 61 -12.08 -4.64 -8.72
CA ILE A 61 -12.08 -3.21 -9.09
C ILE A 61 -12.72 -3.00 -10.46
N THR A 62 -12.38 -3.84 -11.44
CA THR A 62 -12.95 -3.77 -12.79
C THR A 62 -14.45 -4.06 -12.79
N GLU A 63 -14.90 -5.02 -12.00
CA GLU A 63 -16.32 -5.35 -11.84
C GLU A 63 -17.10 -4.27 -11.11
N SER A 64 -16.55 -3.68 -10.05
CA SER A 64 -17.18 -2.61 -9.27
C SER A 64 -17.48 -1.35 -10.10
N LYS A 65 -16.70 -1.12 -11.17
CA LYS A 65 -16.92 0.00 -12.11
C LYS A 65 -18.07 -0.24 -13.09
N ARG A 66 -18.59 -1.48 -13.19
CA ARG A 66 -19.71 -1.81 -14.07
C ARG A 66 -21.05 -1.44 -13.40
N PRO A 67 -22.09 -1.09 -14.18
CA PRO A 67 -23.43 -0.90 -13.63
C PRO A 67 -23.90 -2.19 -12.92
N GLY A 68 -24.20 -2.11 -11.63
CA GLY A 68 -24.60 -3.27 -10.81
C GLY A 68 -23.44 -4.14 -10.29
N GLY A 69 -22.20 -3.65 -10.39
CA GLY A 69 -21.02 -4.35 -9.86
C GLY A 69 -21.00 -4.46 -8.33
N SER A 70 -20.37 -5.53 -7.84
CA SER A 70 -20.15 -5.73 -6.40
C SER A 70 -19.10 -4.76 -5.86
N PRO A 71 -19.21 -4.33 -4.58
CA PRO A 71 -18.18 -3.51 -3.95
C PRO A 71 -16.86 -4.28 -3.82
N VAL A 72 -15.74 -3.56 -3.92
CA VAL A 72 -14.39 -4.12 -3.76
C VAL A 72 -14.19 -4.60 -2.32
N ASP A 73 -13.62 -5.80 -2.15
CA ASP A 73 -13.31 -6.32 -0.83
C ASP A 73 -12.10 -5.60 -0.21
N ILE A 74 -12.40 -4.68 0.71
CA ILE A 74 -11.41 -3.93 1.49
C ILE A 74 -10.61 -4.87 2.42
N GLN A 75 -11.18 -6.01 2.85
CA GLN A 75 -10.49 -6.96 3.73
C GLN A 75 -9.33 -7.65 3.01
N LEU A 76 -9.45 -7.91 1.70
CA LEU A 76 -8.36 -8.45 0.89
C LEU A 76 -7.13 -7.51 0.92
N ILE A 77 -7.37 -6.19 0.84
CA ILE A 77 -6.31 -5.18 0.94
C ILE A 77 -5.66 -5.22 2.34
N ARG A 78 -6.46 -5.38 3.39
CA ARG A 78 -5.93 -5.49 4.77
C ARG A 78 -5.09 -6.74 4.95
N GLN A 79 -5.50 -7.87 4.39
CA GLN A 79 -4.74 -9.12 4.42
C GLN A 79 -3.40 -8.99 3.69
N LEU A 80 -3.40 -8.39 2.49
CA LEU A 80 -2.19 -8.16 1.70
C LEU A 80 -1.15 -7.30 2.42
N LEU A 81 -1.61 -6.31 3.18
CA LEU A 81 -0.76 -5.32 3.86
C LEU A 81 -0.63 -5.56 5.37
N HIS A 82 -1.12 -6.69 5.86
CA HIS A 82 -1.07 -7.02 7.28
C HIS A 82 0.39 -7.12 7.76
N GLY A 83 0.68 -6.50 8.90
CA GLY A 83 2.04 -6.46 9.48
C GLY A 83 2.97 -5.39 8.90
N TYR A 84 2.64 -4.81 7.75
CA TYR A 84 3.45 -3.76 7.11
C TYR A 84 3.16 -2.38 7.67
N GLY A 85 4.22 -1.60 7.95
CA GLY A 85 4.11 -0.21 8.42
C GLY A 85 3.97 0.79 7.28
N ALA A 86 4.47 0.43 6.10
CA ALA A 86 4.34 1.22 4.90
C ALA A 86 4.20 0.32 3.66
N ALA A 87 3.66 0.86 2.57
CA ALA A 87 3.57 0.16 1.30
C ALA A 87 4.01 1.10 0.17
N VAL A 88 5.01 0.70 -0.61
CA VAL A 88 5.58 1.49 -1.71
C VAL A 88 5.80 0.59 -2.92
N ASP A 89 6.00 1.20 -4.09
CA ASP A 89 6.22 0.50 -5.36
C ASP A 89 5.00 -0.26 -5.89
N PHE A 90 5.12 -0.81 -7.10
CA PHE A 90 4.12 -1.69 -7.68
C PHE A 90 3.97 -2.99 -6.86
N PRO A 91 2.75 -3.53 -6.67
CA PRO A 91 1.44 -3.05 -7.13
C PRO A 91 0.76 -2.06 -6.18
N ALA A 92 1.21 -1.92 -4.93
CA ALA A 92 0.53 -1.11 -3.93
C ALA A 92 0.36 0.37 -4.37
N ALA A 93 1.36 0.93 -5.05
CA ALA A 93 1.30 2.28 -5.59
C ALA A 93 0.17 2.48 -6.61
N ALA A 94 -0.18 1.46 -7.41
CA ALA A 94 -1.24 1.55 -8.41
C ALA A 94 -2.64 1.58 -7.78
N TYR A 95 -2.80 0.92 -6.64
CA TYR A 95 -4.09 0.80 -5.93
C TYR A 95 -4.19 1.71 -4.69
N TYR A 96 -3.37 2.77 -4.61
CA TYR A 96 -3.28 3.64 -3.43
C TYR A 96 -4.64 4.20 -2.97
N SER A 97 -5.55 4.52 -3.90
CA SER A 97 -6.87 5.08 -3.58
C SER A 97 -7.78 4.09 -2.85
N TYR A 98 -7.66 2.78 -3.13
CA TYR A 98 -8.38 1.74 -2.40
C TYR A 98 -7.69 1.44 -1.06
N ILE A 99 -6.36 1.52 -1.01
CA ILE A 99 -5.60 1.39 0.24
C ILE A 99 -5.95 2.54 1.20
N MET A 100 -6.14 3.77 0.71
CA MET A 100 -6.62 4.90 1.53
C MET A 100 -8.03 4.66 2.09
N GLN A 101 -8.90 3.95 1.37
CA GLN A 101 -10.22 3.59 1.88
C GLN A 101 -10.10 2.54 3.00
N ALA A 102 -9.15 1.61 2.88
CA ALA A 102 -8.86 0.60 3.90
C ALA A 102 -8.20 1.20 5.17
N TYR A 103 -7.34 2.20 4.96
CA TYR A 103 -6.51 2.87 5.97
C TYR A 103 -6.64 4.41 5.82
N PRO A 104 -7.73 5.01 6.31
CA PRO A 104 -7.97 6.45 6.15
C PRO A 104 -6.94 7.33 6.86
N ASP A 105 -6.32 6.82 7.92
CA ASP A 105 -5.30 7.55 8.70
C ASP A 105 -3.89 7.47 8.08
N ALA A 106 -3.71 6.66 7.03
CA ALA A 106 -2.41 6.50 6.39
C ALA A 106 -2.05 7.74 5.55
N LYS A 107 -0.81 8.21 5.69
CA LYS A 107 -0.31 9.35 4.92
C LYS A 107 0.15 8.89 3.54
N VAL A 108 -0.32 9.56 2.49
CA VAL A 108 0.11 9.28 1.12
C VAL A 108 1.29 10.17 0.74
N SER A 109 2.35 9.57 0.20
CA SER A 109 3.50 10.26 -0.35
C SER A 109 3.71 9.84 -1.80
N CYS A 110 3.82 10.81 -2.72
CA CYS A 110 4.16 10.56 -4.12
C CYS A 110 5.51 11.21 -4.45
N PHE A 111 6.43 10.43 -5.01
CA PHE A 111 7.71 10.93 -5.53
C PHE A 111 7.77 10.69 -7.04
N GLN A 112 7.78 11.76 -7.82
CA GLN A 112 8.04 11.75 -9.27
C GLN A 112 9.37 12.47 -9.53
N THR A 113 10.17 11.94 -10.45
CA THR A 113 11.54 12.42 -10.68
C THR A 113 11.56 13.86 -11.22
N ARG A 114 12.49 14.66 -10.64
CA ARG A 114 12.78 16.09 -10.84
C ARG A 114 11.60 17.03 -10.54
N TRP A 115 11.82 17.84 -9.51
CA TRP A 115 10.91 18.77 -8.81
C TRP A 115 10.17 18.12 -7.65
N VAL A 116 10.60 18.51 -6.45
CA VAL A 116 9.96 18.18 -5.18
C VAL A 116 8.57 18.82 -5.18
N VAL A 117 7.56 18.08 -5.62
CA VAL A 117 6.17 18.35 -5.26
C VAL A 117 5.80 17.36 -4.18
N ILE A 118 5.99 17.76 -2.93
CA ILE A 118 5.38 17.10 -1.79
C ILE A 118 3.87 17.41 -1.90
N ALA A 119 3.11 16.57 -2.56
CA ALA A 119 1.65 16.58 -2.46
C ALA A 119 1.26 15.88 -1.15
N VAL A 120 1.50 16.53 0.01
CA VAL A 120 0.87 16.09 1.25
C VAL A 120 -0.61 16.47 1.15
N TRP A 121 -1.45 15.50 0.80
CA TRP A 121 -2.89 15.65 0.96
C TRP A 121 -3.24 15.56 2.45
N TRP A 122 -3.22 16.69 3.15
CA TRP A 122 -3.93 16.85 4.42
C TRP A 122 -5.42 17.00 4.11
N ARG A 123 -6.27 16.08 4.55
CA ARG A 123 -7.67 16.45 4.82
C ARG A 123 -7.64 17.23 6.13
N GLN A 124 -7.96 18.52 6.05
CA GLN A 124 -8.17 19.37 7.23
C GLN A 124 -9.30 18.77 8.08
N ALA A 125 -9.07 18.80 9.39
CA ALA A 125 -10.09 18.59 10.42
C ALA A 125 -11.16 19.68 10.36
#